data_AF-A0A7R9TIA7-F1
#
_entry.id   AF-A0A7R9TIA7-F1
#
_cell.length_a   1.000
_cell.length_b   1.000
_cell.length_c   1.000
_cell.angle_alpha   90.00
_cell.angle_beta   90.00
_cell.angle_gamma   90.00
#
_symmetry.space_group_name_H-M   'P 1'
#
loop_
_entity.id
_entity.type
_entity.pdbx_description
1 polymer ?
#
loop_
_entity_poly.entity_id
_entity_poly.type
_entity_poly.pdbx_seq_one_letter_code
_entity_poly.pdbx_strand_id
1 'polypeptide(L)'
;AAALSAPRAAGEGAADEDYPALERAVVALLTAPLDAYDDVIKLLELRNYPAVAEVLAVGTRRAMAAEVVRSLIRSGRAISSRAKAERLFSFVALLVEERADVPVADDEDLEEEQGLVARMLLSLWSDDAEECMAVLEVAKERLERGGPARSGRTLPTLAFAALRLLRAVRSRGAA
;
A
#
# COMPACT_ATOMS: atom_id res chain seq x y z
N ALA A 1 -31.72 27.84 -11.25
CA ALA A 1 -31.43 28.38 -12.60
C ALA A 1 -31.07 29.86 -12.45
N ALA A 2 -30.07 30.32 -13.21
CA ALA A 2 -29.54 31.69 -13.28
C ALA A 2 -28.54 32.11 -12.17
N ALA A 3 -27.25 31.81 -12.40
CA ALA A 3 -26.12 32.72 -12.13
C ALA A 3 -24.82 32.09 -12.65
N LEU A 4 -24.66 31.99 -13.97
CA LEU A 4 -23.38 31.68 -14.64
C LEU A 4 -23.45 32.27 -16.06
N SER A 5 -23.29 33.58 -16.17
CA SER A 5 -23.00 34.23 -17.44
C SER A 5 -22.17 35.49 -17.19
N ALA A 6 -20.86 35.34 -17.35
CA ALA A 6 -19.95 36.39 -17.73
C ALA A 6 -18.80 35.74 -18.52
N PRO A 7 -18.31 36.36 -19.59
CA PRO A 7 -17.41 35.73 -20.55
C PRO A 7 -15.99 35.66 -19.99
N ARG A 8 -15.37 34.46 -20.02
CA ARG A 8 -13.94 34.31 -19.75
C ARG A 8 -13.17 34.90 -20.94
N ALA A 9 -12.59 36.07 -20.72
CA ALA A 9 -11.56 36.63 -21.58
C ALA A 9 -10.40 35.63 -21.66
N ALA A 10 -9.94 35.39 -22.89
CA ALA A 10 -8.75 34.62 -23.19
C ALA A 10 -7.55 35.19 -22.42
N GLY A 11 -6.94 34.33 -21.62
CA GLY A 11 -5.60 34.49 -21.06
C GLY A 11 -4.83 33.21 -21.36
N GLU A 12 -4.45 33.03 -22.62
CA GLU A 12 -3.37 32.11 -23.01
C GLU A 12 -2.08 32.61 -22.34
N GLY A 13 -1.58 31.89 -21.33
CA GLY A 13 -0.27 32.19 -20.75
C GLY A 13 -0.02 31.82 -19.28
N ALA A 14 -0.98 31.34 -18.50
CA ALA A 14 -0.80 31.08 -17.06
C ALA A 14 -1.08 29.64 -16.58
N ALA A 15 -1.37 28.71 -17.50
CA ALA A 15 -1.79 27.36 -17.09
C ALA A 15 -0.62 26.41 -16.74
N ASP A 16 0.59 26.66 -17.24
CA ASP A 16 1.72 25.74 -17.07
C ASP A 16 2.56 26.00 -15.79
N GLU A 17 2.58 27.23 -15.26
CA GLU A 17 3.36 27.58 -14.06
C GLU A 17 2.71 27.10 -12.74
N ASP A 18 1.37 26.94 -12.72
CA ASP A 18 0.62 26.51 -11.54
C ASP A 18 0.55 24.98 -11.38
N TYR A 19 0.89 24.21 -12.41
CA TYR A 19 0.91 22.75 -12.38
C TYR A 19 1.79 22.16 -11.26
N PRO A 20 3.06 22.58 -11.10
CA PRO A 20 3.90 22.08 -10.00
C PRO A 20 3.43 22.54 -8.62
N ALA A 21 2.74 23.68 -8.51
CA ALA A 21 2.15 24.13 -7.26
C ALA A 21 0.89 23.30 -6.91
N LEU A 22 0.08 22.96 -7.91
CA LEU A 22 -1.08 22.08 -7.78
C LEU A 22 -0.67 20.67 -7.40
N GLU A 23 0.36 20.11 -8.04
CA GLU A 23 0.92 18.80 -7.66
C GLU A 23 1.39 18.78 -6.22
N ARG A 24 2.12 19.82 -5.76
CA ARG A 24 2.53 19.93 -4.35
C ARG A 24 1.34 20.03 -3.40
N ALA A 25 0.31 20.77 -3.77
CA ALA A 25 -0.91 20.89 -2.96
C ALA A 25 -1.68 19.56 -2.89
N VAL A 26 -1.74 18.80 -3.99
CA VAL A 26 -2.35 17.46 -4.03
C VAL A 26 -1.52 16.47 -3.21
N VAL A 27 -0.20 16.49 -3.33
CA VAL A 27 0.70 15.67 -2.49
C VAL A 27 0.50 16.01 -1.02
N ALA A 28 0.52 17.29 -0.65
CA ALA A 28 0.31 17.73 0.73
C ALA A 28 -1.07 17.32 1.28
N LEU A 29 -2.11 17.37 0.45
CA LEU A 29 -3.46 16.92 0.80
C LEU A 29 -3.53 15.40 1.00
N LEU A 30 -2.74 14.62 0.26
CA LEU A 30 -2.69 13.16 0.34
C LEU A 30 -1.75 12.66 1.44
N THR A 31 -0.71 13.42 1.77
CA THR A 31 0.19 13.12 2.89
C THR A 31 -0.38 13.58 4.24
N ALA A 32 -1.22 14.62 4.28
CA ALA A 32 -1.85 15.06 5.52
C ALA A 32 -2.64 13.95 6.25
N PRO A 33 -3.42 13.08 5.57
CA PRO A 33 -3.99 11.88 6.16
C PRO A 33 -2.95 10.88 6.68
N LEU A 34 -1.82 10.70 6.00
CA LEU A 34 -0.76 9.79 6.46
C LEU A 34 -0.12 10.29 7.76
N ASP A 35 -0.01 11.61 7.92
CA ASP A 35 0.53 12.25 9.12
C ASP A 35 -0.51 12.35 10.25
N ALA A 36 -1.80 12.50 9.92
CA ALA A 36 -2.88 12.69 10.89
C ALA A 36 -3.51 11.38 11.38
N TYR A 37 -3.44 10.30 10.61
CA TYR A 37 -3.99 9.01 11.00
C TYR A 37 -2.89 8.07 11.49
N ASP A 38 -2.80 7.90 12.81
CA ASP A 38 -2.07 6.78 13.44
C ASP A 38 -2.63 5.40 13.06
N ASP A 39 -3.83 5.37 12.46
CA ASP A 39 -4.55 4.16 12.08
C ASP A 39 -4.61 3.98 10.56
N VAL A 40 -3.69 3.15 10.03
CA VAL A 40 -3.70 2.72 8.63
C VAL A 40 -5.03 2.12 8.21
N ILE A 41 -5.78 1.48 9.12
CA ILE A 41 -7.07 0.87 8.78
C ILE A 41 -8.08 1.94 8.33
N LYS A 42 -8.06 3.14 8.91
CA LYS A 42 -8.92 4.25 8.48
C LYS A 42 -8.50 4.80 7.12
N LEU A 43 -7.21 4.83 6.83
CA LEU A 43 -6.70 5.18 5.50
C LEU A 43 -7.16 4.17 4.44
N LEU A 44 -7.15 2.87 4.76
CA LEU A 44 -7.66 1.81 3.89
C LEU A 44 -9.18 1.89 3.67
N GLU A 45 -9.92 2.68 4.43
CA GLU A 45 -11.36 2.91 4.20
C GLU A 45 -11.64 4.00 3.15
N LEU A 46 -10.63 4.81 2.80
CA LEU A 46 -10.75 5.88 1.82
C LEU A 46 -10.82 5.32 0.39
N ARG A 47 -12.04 5.13 -0.10
CA ARG A 47 -12.33 4.51 -1.42
C ARG A 47 -11.65 5.16 -2.61
N ASN A 48 -11.44 6.48 -2.58
CA ASN A 48 -10.91 7.23 -3.71
C ASN A 48 -9.39 7.41 -3.66
N TYR A 49 -8.72 7.02 -2.58
CA TYR A 49 -7.29 7.26 -2.42
C TYR A 49 -6.44 6.56 -3.51
N PRO A 50 -6.73 5.32 -3.95
CA PRO A 50 -5.97 4.70 -5.05
C PRO A 50 -6.05 5.49 -6.35
N ALA A 51 -7.23 6.01 -6.71
CA ALA A 51 -7.44 6.78 -7.94
C ALA A 51 -6.69 8.12 -7.93
N VAL A 52 -6.60 8.78 -6.77
CA VAL A 52 -5.87 10.05 -6.66
C VAL A 52 -4.35 9.79 -6.59
N ALA A 53 -3.92 8.67 -6.02
CA ALA A 53 -2.52 8.29 -6.02
C ALA A 53 -1.97 8.05 -7.44
N GLU A 54 -2.78 7.53 -8.38
CA GLU A 54 -2.36 7.29 -9.77
C GLU A 54 -1.89 8.54 -10.52
N VAL A 55 -2.38 9.72 -10.14
CA VAL A 55 -1.99 11.01 -10.74
C VAL A 55 -0.59 11.44 -10.30
N LEU A 56 -0.07 10.88 -9.21
CA LEU A 56 1.24 11.24 -8.66
C LEU A 56 2.40 10.56 -9.39
N ALA A 57 3.54 11.26 -9.39
CA ALA A 57 4.81 10.71 -9.82
C ALA A 57 5.11 9.37 -9.10
N VAL A 58 5.73 8.44 -9.84
CA VAL A 58 6.02 7.08 -9.35
C VAL A 58 6.83 7.08 -8.06
N GLY A 59 7.83 7.96 -7.96
CA GLY A 59 8.64 8.11 -6.74
C GLY A 59 7.82 8.52 -5.52
N THR A 60 6.89 9.47 -5.69
CA THR A 60 5.99 9.90 -4.60
C THR A 60 5.06 8.78 -4.18
N ARG A 61 4.45 8.05 -5.13
CA ARG A 61 3.60 6.89 -4.80
C ARG A 61 4.35 5.80 -4.04
N ARG A 62 5.60 5.54 -4.42
CA ARG A 62 6.47 4.55 -3.78
C ARG A 62 6.82 4.97 -2.34
N ALA A 63 7.18 6.23 -2.14
CA ALA A 63 7.43 6.79 -0.80
C ALA A 63 6.17 6.71 0.09
N MET A 64 5.00 7.03 -0.46
CA MET A 64 3.72 6.91 0.24
C MET A 64 3.40 5.45 0.61
N ALA A 65 3.59 4.51 -0.32
CA ALA A 65 3.41 3.09 -0.04
C ALA A 65 4.32 2.62 1.10
N ALA A 66 5.58 3.07 1.11
CA ALA A 66 6.52 2.73 2.16
C ALA A 66 6.10 3.34 3.52
N GLU A 67 5.53 4.55 3.53
CA GLU A 67 5.03 5.15 4.77
C GLU A 67 3.78 4.45 5.30
N VAL A 68 2.87 4.01 4.42
CA VAL A 68 1.73 3.16 4.83
C VAL A 68 2.21 1.89 5.52
N VAL A 69 3.24 1.23 4.97
CA VAL A 69 3.84 0.03 5.59
C VAL A 69 4.47 0.36 6.93
N ARG A 70 5.25 1.44 7.02
CA ARG A 70 5.87 1.87 8.28
C ARG A 70 4.83 2.22 9.35
N SER A 71 3.78 2.93 8.98
CA SER A 71 2.66 3.26 9.87
C SER A 71 1.95 2.00 10.36
N LEU A 72 1.70 1.02 9.49
CA LEU A 72 1.11 -0.27 9.89
C LEU A 72 1.99 -0.99 10.91
N ILE A 73 3.30 -1.07 10.64
CA ILE A 73 4.26 -1.69 11.57
C ILE A 73 4.31 -0.93 12.90
N ARG A 74 4.31 0.41 12.88
CA ARG A 74 4.28 1.25 14.10
C ARG A 74 3.01 1.03 14.92
N SER A 75 1.85 0.89 14.25
CA SER A 75 0.57 0.68 14.92
C SER A 75 0.49 -0.67 15.65
N GLY A 76 1.29 -1.66 15.22
CA GLY A 76 1.27 -3.02 15.78
C GLY A 76 -0.03 -3.78 15.53
N ARG A 77 -0.97 -3.23 14.75
CA ARG A 77 -2.28 -3.84 14.50
C ARG A 77 -2.18 -4.91 13.41
N ALA A 78 -2.89 -6.01 13.61
CA ALA A 78 -2.97 -7.07 12.62
C ALA A 78 -3.98 -6.75 11.52
N ILE A 79 -3.66 -7.15 10.29
CA ILE A 79 -4.61 -7.20 9.18
C ILE A 79 -5.32 -8.55 9.24
N SER A 80 -6.57 -8.53 9.69
CA SER A 80 -7.33 -9.74 10.00
C SER A 80 -8.39 -10.12 8.98
N SER A 81 -8.72 -9.25 8.01
CA SER A 81 -9.76 -9.55 7.03
C SER A 81 -9.25 -9.48 5.59
N ARG A 82 -9.80 -10.36 4.74
CA ARG A 82 -9.49 -10.43 3.31
C ARG A 82 -9.61 -9.07 2.62
N ALA A 83 -10.72 -8.37 2.84
CA ALA A 83 -10.97 -7.07 2.23
C ALA A 83 -9.93 -6.01 2.64
N LYS A 84 -9.45 -6.03 3.89
CA LYS A 84 -8.39 -5.11 4.34
C LYS A 84 -7.04 -5.47 3.70
N ALA A 85 -6.74 -6.77 3.59
CA ALA A 85 -5.53 -7.24 2.92
C ALA A 85 -5.52 -6.83 1.44
N GLU A 86 -6.61 -7.05 0.70
CA GLU A 86 -6.73 -6.66 -0.71
C GLU A 86 -6.47 -5.17 -0.91
N ARG A 87 -7.03 -4.32 -0.04
CA ARG A 87 -6.78 -2.87 -0.09
C ARG A 87 -5.34 -2.52 0.24
N LEU A 88 -4.77 -3.09 1.31
CA LEU A 88 -3.37 -2.85 1.68
C LEU A 88 -2.45 -3.18 0.51
N PHE A 89 -2.58 -4.38 -0.08
CA PHE A 89 -1.77 -4.79 -1.22
C PHE A 89 -2.00 -3.93 -2.46
N SER A 90 -3.20 -3.37 -2.65
CA SER A 90 -3.43 -2.39 -3.70
C SER A 90 -2.64 -1.09 -3.49
N PHE A 91 -2.51 -0.62 -2.24
CA PHE A 91 -1.70 0.58 -1.94
C PHE A 91 -0.21 0.32 -2.06
N VAL A 92 0.25 -0.85 -1.65
CA VAL A 92 1.68 -1.20 -1.66
C VAL A 92 2.12 -1.95 -2.91
N ALA A 93 1.28 -1.98 -3.96
CA ALA A 93 1.53 -2.72 -5.18
C ALA A 93 2.89 -2.36 -5.81
N LEU A 94 3.31 -1.10 -5.75
CA LEU A 94 4.61 -0.65 -6.28
C LEU A 94 5.83 -1.22 -5.54
N LEU A 95 5.66 -1.69 -4.30
CA LEU A 95 6.71 -2.31 -3.49
C LEU A 95 6.72 -3.85 -3.60
N VAL A 96 5.60 -4.41 -4.06
CA VAL A 96 5.32 -5.85 -4.05
C VAL A 96 5.38 -6.44 -5.44
N GLU A 97 4.76 -5.79 -6.43
CA GLU A 97 4.63 -6.30 -7.80
C GLU A 97 5.75 -5.75 -8.69
N GLU A 98 6.23 -6.58 -9.61
CA GLU A 98 7.14 -6.15 -10.67
C GLU A 98 6.34 -5.52 -11.81
N ARG A 99 6.80 -4.36 -12.27
CA ARG A 99 6.09 -3.54 -13.25
C ARG A 99 7.05 -3.03 -14.30
N ALA A 100 6.79 -3.35 -15.56
CA ALA A 100 7.64 -2.94 -16.68
C ALA A 100 7.63 -1.41 -16.92
N ASP A 101 6.58 -0.71 -16.47
CA ASP A 101 6.42 0.74 -16.58
C ASP A 101 7.12 1.53 -15.47
N VAL A 102 7.69 0.86 -14.48
CA VAL A 102 8.29 1.48 -13.29
C VAL A 102 9.79 1.22 -13.30
N PRO A 103 10.64 2.25 -13.19
CA PRO A 103 12.08 2.06 -13.04
C PRO A 103 12.38 1.15 -11.84
N VAL A 104 13.30 0.21 -12.05
CA VAL A 104 13.83 -0.64 -10.99
C VAL A 104 14.54 0.27 -9.98
N ALA A 105 14.32 0.03 -8.68
CA ALA A 105 15.09 0.73 -7.65
C ALA A 105 16.57 0.36 -7.78
N ASP A 106 17.46 1.17 -7.22
CA ASP A 106 18.80 0.66 -6.98
C ASP A 106 18.77 -0.46 -5.92
N ASP A 107 19.88 -1.19 -5.78
CA ASP A 107 19.92 -2.37 -4.93
C ASP A 107 19.66 -2.03 -3.46
N GLU A 108 20.12 -0.87 -2.98
CA GLU A 108 19.98 -0.44 -1.59
C GLU A 108 18.52 -0.10 -1.27
N ASP A 109 17.88 0.71 -2.10
CA ASP A 109 16.45 1.05 -1.98
C ASP A 109 15.58 -0.20 -2.06
N LEU A 110 15.87 -1.09 -3.01
CA LEU A 110 15.11 -2.33 -3.18
C LEU A 110 15.23 -3.21 -1.93
N GLU A 111 16.43 -3.34 -1.39
CA GLU A 111 16.66 -4.12 -0.18
C GLU A 111 15.87 -3.59 1.03
N GLU A 112 15.86 -2.27 1.21
CA GLU A 112 15.06 -1.61 2.26
C GLU A 112 13.56 -1.84 2.06
N GLU A 113 13.05 -1.65 0.84
CA GLU A 113 11.67 -1.91 0.48
C GLU A 113 11.27 -3.35 0.79
N GLN A 114 12.09 -4.32 0.37
CA GLN A 114 11.80 -5.74 0.61
C GLN A 114 11.88 -6.10 2.09
N GLY A 115 12.74 -5.43 2.86
CA GLY A 115 12.75 -5.52 4.32
C GLY A 115 11.45 -5.01 4.95
N LEU A 116 10.92 -3.89 4.47
CA LEU A 116 9.63 -3.35 4.91
C LEU A 116 8.47 -4.28 4.56
N VAL A 117 8.41 -4.77 3.32
CA VAL A 117 7.37 -5.73 2.89
C VAL A 117 7.44 -7.01 3.70
N ALA A 118 8.63 -7.56 3.95
CA ALA A 118 8.78 -8.74 4.79
C ALA A 118 8.21 -8.51 6.20
N ARG A 119 8.53 -7.38 6.84
CA ARG A 119 7.97 -7.04 8.16
C ARG A 119 6.46 -6.85 8.12
N MET A 120 5.92 -6.24 7.06
CA MET A 120 4.47 -6.08 6.84
C MET A 120 3.76 -7.44 6.80
N LEU A 121 4.34 -8.44 6.14
CA LEU A 121 3.74 -9.78 6.04
C LEU A 121 3.54 -10.44 7.40
N LEU A 122 4.34 -10.10 8.41
CA LEU A 122 4.19 -10.60 9.77
C LEU A 122 2.98 -10.00 10.50
N SER A 123 2.49 -8.84 10.05
CA SER A 123 1.26 -8.22 10.55
C SER A 123 -0.02 -8.86 9.99
N LEU A 124 0.08 -9.85 9.10
CA LEU A 124 -1.06 -10.60 8.59
C LEU A 124 -1.46 -11.68 9.60
N TRP A 125 -2.60 -11.48 10.28
CA TRP A 125 -3.11 -12.42 11.27
C TRP A 125 -4.60 -12.21 11.53
N SER A 126 -5.35 -13.30 11.63
CA SER A 126 -6.70 -13.34 12.21
C SER A 126 -6.78 -14.44 13.27
N ASP A 127 -7.63 -14.23 14.27
CA ASP A 127 -7.95 -15.27 15.23
C ASP A 127 -8.87 -16.34 14.62
N ASP A 128 -9.59 -16.02 13.55
CA ASP A 128 -10.31 -17.01 12.75
C ASP A 128 -9.37 -17.65 11.71
N ALA A 129 -9.37 -18.99 11.65
CA ALA A 129 -8.42 -19.73 10.81
C ALA A 129 -8.73 -19.57 9.32
N GLU A 130 -10.02 -19.51 8.96
CA GLU A 130 -10.45 -19.34 7.57
C GLU A 130 -10.15 -17.93 7.07
N GLU A 131 -10.43 -16.90 7.87
CA GLU A 131 -10.05 -15.53 7.54
C GLU A 131 -8.53 -15.36 7.46
N CYS A 132 -7.78 -15.95 8.39
CA CYS A 132 -6.32 -15.87 8.36
C CYS A 132 -5.76 -16.53 7.09
N MET A 133 -6.32 -17.67 6.68
CA MET A 133 -5.93 -18.34 5.43
C MET A 133 -6.26 -17.44 4.23
N ALA A 134 -7.47 -16.87 4.19
CA ALA A 134 -7.88 -15.97 3.10
C ALA A 134 -6.98 -14.72 2.99
N VAL A 135 -6.52 -14.16 4.11
CA VAL A 135 -5.54 -13.06 4.11
C VAL A 135 -4.19 -13.50 3.53
N LEU A 136 -3.71 -14.70 3.90
CA LEU A 136 -2.44 -15.23 3.40
C LEU A 136 -2.51 -15.59 1.90
N GLU A 137 -3.67 -16.05 1.41
CA GLU A 137 -3.91 -16.29 -0.01
C GLU A 137 -3.79 -15.01 -0.84
N VAL A 138 -4.42 -13.91 -0.39
CA VAL A 138 -4.28 -12.60 -1.04
C VAL A 138 -2.82 -12.17 -1.09
N ALA A 139 -2.08 -12.35 0.01
CA ALA A 139 -0.66 -12.04 0.05
C ALA A 139 0.14 -12.88 -0.95
N LYS A 140 -0.12 -14.20 -1.00
CA LYS A 140 0.52 -15.12 -1.95
C LYS A 140 0.31 -14.66 -3.39
N GLU A 141 -0.94 -14.44 -3.79
CA GLU A 141 -1.30 -14.04 -5.16
C GLU A 141 -0.60 -12.76 -5.61
N ARG A 142 -0.41 -11.80 -4.68
CA ARG A 142 0.26 -10.52 -4.98
C ARG A 142 1.78 -10.67 -5.02
N LEU A 143 2.37 -11.41 -4.09
CA LEU A 143 3.81 -11.66 -4.06
C LEU A 143 4.32 -12.46 -5.26
N GLU A 144 3.51 -13.36 -5.81
CA GLU A 144 3.85 -14.11 -7.04
C GLU A 144 4.05 -13.20 -8.26
N ARG A 145 3.52 -11.97 -8.24
CA ARG A 145 3.71 -10.96 -9.28
C ARG A 145 4.97 -10.12 -9.07
N GLY A 146 5.73 -10.32 -7.98
CA GLY A 146 6.88 -9.50 -7.60
C GLY A 146 8.19 -9.82 -8.32
N GLY A 147 8.24 -10.90 -9.09
CA GLY A 147 9.44 -11.30 -9.81
C GLY A 147 10.57 -11.84 -8.91
N PRO A 148 11.71 -12.24 -9.50
CA PRO A 148 12.81 -12.87 -8.78
C PRO A 148 13.49 -11.94 -7.75
N ALA A 149 13.58 -10.63 -8.07
CA ALA A 149 14.24 -9.65 -7.22
C ALA A 149 13.51 -9.42 -5.88
N ARG A 150 12.18 -9.51 -5.85
CA ARG A 150 11.35 -9.29 -4.65
C ARG A 150 11.01 -10.59 -3.92
N SER A 151 10.79 -11.68 -4.66
CA SER A 151 10.37 -12.97 -4.11
C SER A 151 11.38 -13.59 -3.14
N GLY A 152 12.68 -13.34 -3.32
CA GLY A 152 13.74 -13.92 -2.48
C GLY A 152 13.63 -13.60 -0.99
N ARG A 153 13.12 -12.41 -0.62
CA ARG A 153 12.93 -12.02 0.79
C ARG A 153 11.48 -12.20 1.28
N THR A 154 10.51 -12.06 0.38
CA THR A 154 9.09 -11.98 0.75
C THR A 154 8.41 -13.35 0.88
N LEU A 155 8.70 -14.30 -0.02
CA LEU A 155 8.09 -15.64 0.02
C LEU A 155 8.51 -16.46 1.25
N PRO A 156 9.80 -16.47 1.68
CA PRO A 156 10.17 -17.13 2.93
C PRO A 156 9.39 -16.56 4.13
N THR A 157 9.20 -15.25 4.17
CA THR A 157 8.46 -14.58 5.24
C THR A 157 6.98 -14.97 5.26
N LEU A 158 6.35 -15.07 4.08
CA LEU A 158 4.99 -15.60 3.96
C LEU A 158 4.90 -17.05 4.44
N ALA A 159 5.89 -17.89 4.11
CA ALA A 159 5.93 -19.27 4.59
C ALA A 159 6.00 -19.34 6.13
N PHE A 160 6.80 -18.47 6.78
CA PHE A 160 6.81 -18.37 8.23
C PHE A 160 5.47 -17.91 8.82
N ALA A 161 4.78 -16.97 8.17
CA ALA A 161 3.44 -16.56 8.58
C ALA A 161 2.42 -17.72 8.48
N ALA A 162 2.48 -18.52 7.41
CA ALA A 162 1.65 -19.72 7.25
C ALA A 162 1.98 -20.81 8.29
N LEU A 163 3.25 -21.03 8.60
CA LEU A 163 3.66 -21.95 9.67
C LEU A 163 3.14 -21.51 11.05
N ARG A 164 3.06 -20.20 11.30
CA ARG A 164 2.44 -19.66 12.52
C ARG A 164 0.96 -20.02 12.60
N LEU A 165 0.21 -19.90 11.50
CA LEU A 165 -1.19 -20.32 11.42
C LEU A 165 -1.34 -21.82 11.68
N LEU A 166 -0.54 -22.65 11.02
CA LEU A 166 -0.56 -24.11 11.19
C LEU A 166 -0.35 -24.51 12.66
N ARG A 167 0.61 -23.88 13.35
CA ARG A 167 0.86 -24.13 14.77
C ARG A 167 -0.34 -23.73 15.64
N ALA A 168 -0.96 -22.59 15.36
CA ALA A 168 -2.13 -22.13 16.11
C ALA A 168 -3.33 -23.07 15.92
N VAL A 169 -3.64 -23.49 14.69
CA VAL A 169 -4.70 -24.46 14.40
C VAL A 169 -4.43 -25.79 15.11
N ARG A 170 -3.20 -26.30 15.04
CA ARG A 170 -2.82 -27.55 15.73
C ARG A 170 -2.99 -27.44 17.25
N SER A 171 -2.61 -26.31 17.85
CA SER A 171 -2.74 -26.10 19.30
C SER A 171 -4.20 -26.05 19.75
N ARG A 172 -5.11 -25.51 18.93
CA ARG A 172 -6.54 -25.44 19.21
C ARG A 172 -7.26 -26.77 19.00
N GLY A 173 -6.83 -27.57 18.03
CA GLY A 173 -7.37 -28.92 17.81
C GLY A 173 -6.85 -29.99 18.77
N ALA A 174 -5.83 -29.67 19.58
CA ALA A 174 -5.30 -30.55 20.62
C ALA A 174 -5.84 -30.24 22.03
N ALA A 175 -6.68 -29.20 22.16
CA ALA A 175 -7.38 -28.81 23.38
C ALA A 175 -8.85 -29.24 23.32
#